data_AF-A0AAV2SD73-F1
#
_entry.id   AF-A0AAV2SD73-F1
#
_cell.length_a   1.000
_cell.length_b   1.000
_cell.length_c   1.000
_cell.angle_alpha   90.00
_cell.angle_beta   90.00
_cell.angle_gamma   90.00
#
_symmetry.space_group_name_H-M   'P 1'
#
loop_
_entity.id
_entity.type
_entity.pdbx_description
1 polymer ?
#
loop_
_entity_poly.entity_id
_entity_poly.type
_entity_poly.pdbx_seq_one_letter_code
_entity_poly.pdbx_strand_id
1 'polypeptide(L)'
;MFPTVHITVSYLDQVASNLLVTGQLGRLQVQFMVDTGSMVTIVSLDTVHRTGLIDYLDQNVRMHINQEVNEYFPTILGQLRVPLVLGDYGQVIVQPLIAVMDYTPFNILGMDVLAHYGCILNLPPLKPSLTFTQTSTTSSPPVSSVRLPCWLFTSSTGITMTEAMIDTGCSITLLPLGLVTRLGMEHLVEPDDTTAVTITGAATCEGVIRDVQLHIMDQIIVEDMLVFDKFNCILLGLPGIIKLGVSVKFT
;
A
#
# COMPACT_ATOMS: atom_id res chain seq x y z
N MET A 1 27.77 -22.44 2.87
CA MET A 1 27.22 -22.15 1.52
C MET A 1 25.72 -22.04 1.72
N PHE A 2 25.19 -20.83 1.80
CA PHE A 2 23.75 -20.61 2.02
C PHE A 2 23.04 -20.70 0.67
N PRO A 3 21.87 -21.36 0.59
CA PRO A 3 21.11 -21.41 -0.65
C PRO A 3 20.55 -20.01 -0.97
N THR A 4 20.95 -19.46 -2.11
CA THR A 4 20.30 -18.28 -2.71
C THR A 4 18.91 -18.69 -3.16
N VAL A 5 17.87 -18.24 -2.47
CA VAL A 5 16.48 -18.45 -2.90
C VAL A 5 16.18 -17.42 -3.99
N HIS A 6 16.16 -17.85 -5.24
CA HIS A 6 15.61 -17.06 -6.34
C HIS A 6 14.09 -16.99 -6.16
N ILE A 7 13.59 -15.94 -5.51
CA ILE A 7 12.16 -15.61 -5.56
C ILE A 7 11.91 -15.12 -6.99
N THR A 8 11.36 -16.00 -7.82
CA THR A 8 11.05 -15.70 -9.21
C THR A 8 10.02 -14.58 -9.27
N VAL A 9 10.37 -13.49 -9.96
CA VAL A 9 9.50 -12.31 -10.24
C VAL A 9 8.08 -12.72 -10.68
N SER A 10 7.96 -13.87 -11.37
CA SER A 10 6.67 -14.45 -11.77
C SER A 10 5.69 -14.77 -10.63
N TYR A 11 6.16 -15.13 -9.43
CA TYR A 11 5.27 -15.40 -8.29
C TYR A 11 4.73 -14.11 -7.69
N LEU A 12 5.56 -13.07 -7.60
CA LEU A 12 5.13 -11.74 -7.18
C LEU A 12 4.18 -11.12 -8.21
N ASP A 13 4.42 -11.31 -9.51
CA ASP A 13 3.50 -10.89 -10.57
C ASP A 13 2.14 -11.61 -10.45
N GLN A 14 2.15 -12.90 -10.12
CA GLN A 14 0.92 -13.67 -9.91
C GLN A 14 0.16 -13.23 -8.65
N VAL A 15 0.87 -12.92 -7.56
CA VAL A 15 0.24 -12.39 -6.33
C VAL A 15 -0.25 -10.95 -6.52
N ALA A 16 0.51 -10.11 -7.21
CA ALA A 16 0.09 -8.77 -7.61
C ALA A 16 -1.16 -8.83 -8.50
N SER A 17 -1.24 -9.82 -9.40
CA SER A 17 -2.45 -10.03 -10.22
C SER A 17 -3.67 -10.44 -9.39
N ASN A 18 -3.48 -11.11 -8.24
CA ASN A 18 -4.57 -11.47 -7.32
C ASN A 18 -5.06 -10.28 -6.46
N LEU A 19 -4.32 -9.17 -6.45
CA LEU A 19 -4.74 -7.92 -5.80
C LEU A 19 -5.37 -6.95 -6.79
N LEU A 20 -5.62 -7.38 -8.03
CA LEU A 20 -6.39 -6.61 -8.99
C LEU A 20 -7.88 -6.95 -8.86
N VAL A 21 -8.70 -5.93 -8.67
CA VAL A 21 -10.16 -6.04 -8.68
C VAL A 21 -10.72 -5.27 -9.88
N THR A 22 -11.72 -5.86 -10.54
CA THR A 22 -12.40 -5.20 -11.65
C THR A 22 -13.60 -4.44 -11.13
N GLY A 23 -13.60 -3.12 -11.35
CA GLY A 23 -14.70 -2.23 -11.05
C GLY A 23 -15.32 -1.64 -12.31
N GLN A 24 -16.62 -1.36 -12.28
CA GLN A 24 -17.28 -0.53 -13.28
C GLN A 24 -17.23 0.93 -12.80
N LEU A 25 -16.60 1.77 -13.63
CA LEU A 25 -16.53 3.21 -13.43
C LEU A 25 -17.14 3.89 -14.67
N GLY A 26 -18.30 4.53 -14.48
CA GLY A 26 -19.10 5.02 -15.61
C GLY A 26 -19.53 3.88 -16.55
N ARG A 27 -19.09 3.93 -17.81
CA ARG A 27 -19.47 2.96 -18.85
C ARG A 27 -18.47 1.83 -19.06
N LEU A 28 -17.30 1.87 -18.42
CA LEU A 28 -16.23 0.91 -18.66
C LEU A 28 -15.90 0.10 -17.41
N GLN A 29 -15.37 -1.10 -17.65
CA GLN A 29 -14.66 -1.86 -16.64
C GLN A 29 -13.22 -1.34 -16.54
N VAL A 30 -12.78 -1.12 -15.31
CA VAL A 30 -11.49 -0.57 -14.92
C VAL A 30 -10.91 -1.52 -13.88
N GLN A 31 -9.64 -1.89 -14.06
CA GLN A 31 -8.90 -2.65 -13.06
C GLN A 31 -8.30 -1.71 -12.03
N PHE A 32 -8.41 -2.09 -10.77
CA PHE A 32 -7.83 -1.39 -9.63
C PHE A 32 -6.92 -2.34 -8.85
N MET A 33 -5.75 -1.85 -8.45
CA MET A 33 -4.90 -2.50 -7.46
C MET A 33 -5.45 -2.21 -6.06
N VAL A 34 -5.65 -3.25 -5.26
CA VAL A 34 -6.03 -3.13 -3.85
C VAL A 34 -4.84 -2.65 -3.05
N ASP A 35 -4.94 -1.44 -2.50
CA ASP A 35 -3.85 -0.79 -1.79
C ASP A 35 -4.32 -0.36 -0.39
N THR A 36 -3.88 -1.12 0.61
CA THR A 36 -4.16 -0.86 2.03
C THR A 36 -3.22 0.18 2.64
N GLY A 37 -2.13 0.54 1.94
CA GLY A 37 -1.27 1.67 2.28
C GLY A 37 -1.83 3.00 1.78
N SER A 38 -2.62 2.99 0.70
CA SER A 38 -3.29 4.18 0.19
C SER A 38 -4.57 4.51 0.97
N MET A 39 -4.66 5.75 1.43
CA MET A 39 -5.86 6.28 2.10
C MET A 39 -6.98 6.67 1.13
N VAL A 40 -6.65 6.84 -0.15
CA VAL A 40 -7.54 7.42 -1.16
C VAL A 40 -7.53 6.56 -2.42
N THR A 41 -8.70 6.38 -3.02
CA THR A 41 -8.84 5.72 -4.32
C THR A 41 -8.42 6.68 -5.42
N ILE A 42 -7.54 6.22 -6.30
CA ILE A 42 -6.89 7.06 -7.32
C ILE A 42 -7.09 6.46 -8.71
N VAL A 43 -7.40 7.31 -9.68
CA VAL A 43 -7.43 6.96 -11.10
C VAL A 43 -6.61 7.93 -11.94
N SER A 44 -6.15 7.47 -13.10
CA SER A 44 -5.49 8.36 -14.07
C SER A 44 -6.51 9.22 -14.83
N LEU A 45 -6.08 10.41 -15.26
CA LEU A 45 -6.88 11.28 -16.13
C LEU A 45 -7.26 10.57 -17.44
N ASP A 46 -6.38 9.73 -18.00
CA ASP A 46 -6.70 8.87 -19.14
C ASP A 46 -7.91 7.96 -18.86
N THR A 47 -7.94 7.32 -17.68
CA THR A 47 -9.09 6.50 -17.27
C THR A 47 -10.37 7.34 -17.20
N VAL A 48 -10.29 8.58 -16.68
CA VAL A 48 -11.43 9.51 -16.63
C VAL A 48 -11.94 9.87 -18.03
N HIS A 49 -11.04 10.14 -18.98
CA HIS A 49 -11.42 10.41 -20.37
C HIS A 49 -12.09 9.20 -21.01
N ARG A 50 -11.49 8.01 -20.87
CA ARG A 50 -12.01 6.77 -21.47
C ARG A 50 -13.38 6.38 -20.93
N THR A 51 -13.60 6.58 -19.62
CA THR A 51 -14.88 6.30 -18.96
C THR A 51 -15.97 7.33 -19.28
N GLY A 52 -15.62 8.46 -19.91
CA GLY A 52 -16.54 9.54 -20.26
C GLY A 52 -16.97 10.38 -19.05
N LEU A 53 -16.11 10.47 -18.02
CA LEU A 53 -16.43 11.11 -16.73
C LEU A 53 -15.79 12.49 -16.55
N ILE A 54 -15.13 13.02 -17.58
CA ILE A 54 -14.39 14.28 -17.50
C ILE A 54 -15.24 15.47 -17.05
N ASP A 55 -16.51 15.51 -17.47
CA ASP A 55 -17.45 16.60 -17.12
C ASP A 55 -17.86 16.57 -15.63
N TYR A 56 -17.57 15.47 -14.92
CA TYR A 56 -17.84 15.31 -13.50
C TYR A 56 -16.61 15.61 -12.62
N LEU A 57 -15.46 15.95 -13.23
CA LEU A 57 -14.23 16.24 -12.51
C LEU A 57 -14.33 17.59 -11.81
N ASP A 58 -14.37 17.56 -10.48
CA ASP A 58 -14.31 18.77 -9.64
C ASP A 58 -12.85 19.15 -9.37
N GLN A 59 -12.39 20.19 -10.05
CA GLN A 59 -11.03 20.72 -9.95
C GLN A 59 -10.85 21.73 -8.78
N ASN A 60 -11.94 22.08 -8.08
CA ASN A 60 -11.87 23.04 -6.98
C ASN A 60 -11.28 22.43 -5.71
N VAL A 61 -11.22 21.09 -5.63
CA VAL A 61 -10.59 20.37 -4.52
C VAL A 61 -9.14 20.07 -4.88
N ARG A 62 -8.24 20.86 -4.28
CA ARG A 62 -6.80 20.55 -4.29
C ARG A 62 -6.50 19.62 -3.13
N MET A 63 -6.11 18.39 -3.45
CA MET A 63 -5.49 17.48 -2.48
C MET A 63 -3.98 17.64 -2.59
N HIS A 64 -3.34 17.90 -1.45
CA HIS A 64 -1.89 17.95 -1.38
C HIS A 64 -1.38 16.57 -0.99
N ILE A 65 -0.43 16.04 -1.76
CA ILE A 65 0.30 14.85 -1.33
C ILE A 65 1.44 15.33 -0.43
N ASN A 66 1.35 15.00 0.86
CA ASN A 66 2.20 15.57 1.91
C ASN A 66 3.65 15.06 1.92
N GLN A 67 4.07 14.30 0.92
CA GLN A 67 5.43 13.77 0.79
C GLN A 67 5.96 14.08 -0.61
N GLU A 68 6.62 15.22 -0.73
CA GLU A 68 7.34 15.59 -1.94
C GLU A 68 8.57 14.68 -2.09
N VAL A 69 8.58 13.89 -3.15
CA VAL A 69 9.77 13.15 -3.59
C VAL A 69 10.31 13.91 -4.80
N ASN A 70 11.64 14.06 -4.89
CA ASN A 70 12.25 14.87 -5.93
C ASN A 70 11.96 14.30 -7.34
N GLU A 71 11.90 15.21 -8.32
CA GLU A 71 11.87 14.98 -9.80
C GLU A 71 10.52 14.68 -10.47
N TYR A 72 9.47 14.25 -9.76
CA TYR A 72 8.12 14.16 -10.32
C TYR A 72 7.09 14.62 -9.30
N PHE A 73 6.24 15.59 -9.67
CA PHE A 73 5.12 16.03 -8.84
C PHE A 73 3.83 15.49 -9.46
N PRO A 74 3.39 14.28 -9.06
CA PRO A 74 2.10 13.78 -9.47
C PRO A 74 1.06 14.75 -8.94
N THR A 75 0.32 15.34 -9.86
CA THR A 75 -0.59 16.42 -9.52
C THR A 75 -1.99 15.81 -9.44
N ILE A 76 -2.59 15.84 -8.24
CA ILE A 76 -4.02 15.60 -8.12
C ILE A 76 -4.74 16.75 -8.85
N LEU A 77 -5.36 16.44 -9.98
CA LEU A 77 -6.03 17.40 -10.85
C LEU A 77 -7.44 17.74 -10.35
N GLY A 78 -8.02 16.87 -9.52
CA GLY A 78 -9.34 17.06 -8.93
C GLY A 78 -9.88 15.78 -8.33
N GLN A 79 -11.19 15.77 -8.10
CA GLN A 79 -11.92 14.63 -7.54
C GLN A 79 -13.15 14.27 -8.39
N LEU A 80 -13.52 12.98 -8.38
CA LEU A 80 -14.79 12.48 -8.90
C LEU A 80 -15.66 11.98 -7.74
N ARG A 81 -16.98 12.18 -7.87
CA ARG A 81 -18.02 11.65 -6.98
C ARG A 81 -19.06 10.91 -7.79
N VAL A 82 -18.67 9.76 -8.32
CA VAL A 82 -19.45 8.98 -9.29
C VAL A 82 -19.58 7.54 -8.83
N PRO A 83 -20.66 6.82 -9.17
CA PRO A 83 -20.84 5.45 -8.73
C PRO A 83 -19.68 4.54 -9.18
N LEU A 84 -19.20 3.72 -8.25
CA LEU A 84 -18.24 2.65 -8.48
C LEU A 84 -18.88 1.32 -8.09
N VAL A 85 -18.77 0.32 -8.97
CA VAL A 85 -19.30 -1.03 -8.71
C VAL A 85 -18.18 -2.04 -8.85
N LEU A 86 -17.80 -2.74 -7.79
CA LEU A 86 -16.86 -3.86 -7.91
C LEU A 86 -17.64 -5.10 -8.34
N GLY A 87 -17.40 -5.54 -9.59
CA GLY A 87 -18.33 -6.37 -10.37
C GLY A 87 -18.77 -7.66 -9.69
N ASP A 88 -17.85 -8.36 -9.03
CA ASP A 88 -18.13 -9.65 -8.38
C ASP A 88 -18.78 -9.52 -7.00
N TYR A 89 -18.79 -8.30 -6.43
CA TYR A 89 -19.23 -8.05 -5.06
C TYR A 89 -20.60 -7.38 -4.98
N GLY A 90 -21.20 -7.00 -6.13
CA GLY A 90 -22.60 -6.57 -6.26
C GLY A 90 -23.01 -5.30 -5.51
N GLN A 91 -22.14 -4.75 -4.65
CA GLN A 91 -22.37 -3.51 -3.93
C GLN A 91 -21.95 -2.31 -4.79
N VAL A 92 -22.78 -1.27 -4.78
CA VAL A 92 -22.53 0.00 -5.47
C VAL A 92 -22.17 1.05 -4.44
N ILE A 93 -20.97 1.62 -4.53
CA ILE A 93 -20.68 2.85 -3.79
C ILE A 93 -21.16 4.01 -4.64
N VAL A 94 -22.17 4.72 -4.16
CA VAL A 94 -22.87 5.75 -4.95
C VAL A 94 -22.03 7.02 -5.11
N GLN A 95 -21.16 7.34 -4.14
CA GLN A 95 -20.32 8.56 -4.14
C GLN A 95 -18.95 8.36 -3.46
N PRO A 96 -18.10 7.43 -3.94
CA PRO A 96 -16.71 7.38 -3.51
C PRO A 96 -16.00 8.70 -3.81
N LEU A 97 -15.01 9.05 -3.00
CA LEU A 97 -14.11 10.17 -3.27
C LEU A 97 -12.93 9.63 -4.08
N ILE A 98 -12.99 9.77 -5.41
CA ILE A 98 -11.93 9.27 -6.28
C ILE A 98 -11.03 10.45 -6.66
N ALA A 99 -9.77 10.43 -6.22
CA ALA A 99 -8.78 11.41 -6.65
C ALA A 99 -8.33 11.11 -8.09
N VAL A 100 -8.15 12.16 -8.88
CA VAL A 100 -7.71 12.04 -10.28
C VAL A 100 -6.31 12.58 -10.41
N MET A 101 -5.39 11.73 -10.86
CA MET A 101 -4.00 12.08 -11.14
C MET A 101 -3.75 12.29 -12.62
N ASP A 102 -2.81 13.16 -12.96
CA ASP A 102 -2.31 13.33 -14.32
C ASP A 102 -1.85 12.00 -14.92
N TYR A 103 -1.07 11.24 -14.16
CA TYR A 103 -0.60 9.92 -14.51
C TYR A 103 -0.45 9.05 -13.26
N THR A 104 -0.91 7.80 -13.38
CA THR A 104 -0.58 6.73 -12.44
C THR A 104 -0.39 5.45 -13.24
N PRO A 105 0.64 4.62 -12.95
CA PRO A 105 0.87 3.37 -13.67
C PRO A 105 -0.28 2.38 -13.48
N PHE A 106 -0.98 2.45 -12.35
CA PHE A 106 -2.15 1.62 -12.02
C PHE A 106 -3.23 2.46 -11.35
N ASN A 107 -4.50 2.15 -11.59
CA ASN A 107 -5.56 2.70 -10.75
C ASN A 107 -5.52 2.00 -9.39
N ILE A 108 -5.76 2.76 -8.32
CA ILE A 108 -5.61 2.29 -6.95
C ILE A 108 -6.96 2.33 -6.25
N LEU A 109 -7.30 1.23 -5.58
CA LEU A 109 -8.43 1.15 -4.67
C LEU A 109 -7.90 1.34 -3.25
N GLY A 110 -8.13 2.53 -2.68
CA GLY A 110 -7.64 2.90 -1.36
C GLY A 110 -8.62 2.56 -0.24
N MET A 111 -8.19 2.82 1.00
CA MET A 111 -8.93 2.51 2.22
C MET A 111 -10.30 3.18 2.32
N ASP A 112 -10.51 4.33 1.68
CA ASP A 112 -11.79 5.03 1.59
C ASP A 112 -12.91 4.19 0.95
N VAL A 113 -12.56 3.44 -0.09
CA VAL A 113 -13.46 2.52 -0.80
C VAL A 113 -13.40 1.13 -0.20
N LEU A 114 -12.23 0.61 0.15
CA LEU A 114 -12.09 -0.73 0.74
C LEU A 114 -12.91 -0.87 2.03
N ALA A 115 -12.94 0.17 2.88
CA ALA A 115 -13.75 0.17 4.09
C ALA A 115 -15.27 0.09 3.82
N HIS A 116 -15.74 0.70 2.73
CA HIS A 116 -17.15 0.64 2.33
C HIS A 116 -17.58 -0.78 1.92
N TYR A 117 -16.70 -1.52 1.24
CA TYR A 117 -16.93 -2.92 0.86
C TYR A 117 -16.62 -3.93 1.98
N GLY A 118 -16.43 -3.45 3.22
CA GLY A 118 -16.13 -4.30 4.37
C GLY A 118 -14.87 -5.13 4.19
N CYS A 119 -13.85 -4.59 3.51
CA CYS A 119 -12.61 -5.32 3.26
C CYS A 119 -11.95 -5.77 4.58
N ILE A 120 -11.52 -7.03 4.68
CA ILE A 120 -10.95 -7.66 5.87
C ILE A 120 -9.52 -8.11 5.54
N LEU A 121 -8.57 -7.84 6.44
CA LEU A 121 -7.25 -8.49 6.41
C LEU A 121 -7.22 -9.63 7.43
N ASN A 122 -7.26 -10.86 6.93
CA ASN A 122 -7.20 -12.04 7.78
C ASN A 122 -5.76 -12.47 8.00
N LEU A 123 -5.32 -12.47 9.26
CA LEU A 123 -4.02 -12.99 9.71
C LEU A 123 -4.16 -14.43 10.24
N PRO A 124 -3.50 -15.43 9.64
CA PRO A 124 -3.40 -16.78 10.19
C PRO A 124 -2.31 -16.89 11.26
N PRO A 125 -2.38 -17.83 12.23
CA PRO A 125 -3.54 -18.33 12.95
C PRO A 125 -3.68 -17.53 14.26
N LEU A 126 -4.11 -16.28 14.19
CA LEU A 126 -4.54 -15.54 15.38
C LEU A 126 -6.04 -15.39 15.33
N LYS A 127 -6.74 -16.19 16.15
CA LYS A 127 -8.09 -15.83 16.57
C LYS A 127 -7.94 -14.52 17.38
N PRO A 128 -8.50 -13.37 16.95
CA PRO A 128 -9.46 -13.15 15.86
C PRO A 128 -8.88 -12.46 14.62
N SER A 129 -9.49 -12.73 13.46
CA SER A 129 -9.32 -12.01 12.19
C SER A 129 -9.51 -10.49 12.38
N LEU A 130 -8.57 -9.67 11.89
CA LEU A 130 -8.74 -8.21 11.86
C LEU A 130 -9.79 -7.84 10.80
N THR A 131 -11.01 -7.64 11.28
CA THR A 131 -12.16 -7.22 10.46
C THR A 131 -12.20 -5.70 10.43
N PHE A 132 -12.05 -5.09 9.25
CA PHE A 132 -12.39 -3.67 9.08
C PHE A 132 -13.87 -3.58 8.84
N THR A 133 -14.62 -3.33 9.91
CA THR A 133 -16.02 -2.99 9.79
C THR A 133 -16.12 -1.49 10.00
N GLN A 134 -16.37 -0.74 8.94
CA GLN A 134 -16.85 0.63 9.11
C GLN A 134 -18.30 0.56 9.61
N THR A 135 -18.48 0.54 10.93
CA THR A 135 -19.80 0.66 11.55
C THR A 135 -20.24 2.12 11.53
N SER A 136 -20.77 2.53 10.36
CA SER A 136 -21.81 3.54 10.15
C SER A 136 -21.47 5.05 10.07
N THR A 137 -22.29 5.70 9.22
CA THR A 137 -22.73 7.11 9.18
C THR A 137 -21.68 8.23 9.08
N THR A 138 -21.61 8.83 7.88
CA THR A 138 -21.40 10.26 7.51
C THR A 138 -20.45 11.19 8.29
N SER A 139 -19.73 10.74 9.33
CA SER A 139 -18.98 11.62 10.23
C SER A 139 -17.79 10.98 10.95
N SER A 140 -17.54 9.67 10.82
CA SER A 140 -16.32 9.05 11.35
C SER A 140 -15.12 9.40 10.46
N PRO A 141 -13.93 9.70 11.03
CA PRO A 141 -12.71 9.89 10.24
C PRO A 141 -12.44 8.66 9.36
N PRO A 142 -11.86 8.83 8.16
CA PRO A 142 -11.52 7.71 7.29
C PRO A 142 -10.66 6.70 8.06
N VAL A 143 -10.89 5.41 7.79
CA VAL A 143 -10.15 4.31 8.42
C VAL A 143 -8.66 4.57 8.24
N SER A 144 -7.96 4.78 9.35
CA SER A 144 -6.51 4.96 9.36
C SER A 144 -5.81 3.71 8.82
N SER A 145 -4.64 3.88 8.21
CA SER A 145 -3.86 2.77 7.67
C SER A 145 -3.69 1.62 8.66
N VAL A 146 -3.59 0.40 8.14
CA VAL A 146 -3.50 -0.81 8.98
C VAL A 146 -2.10 -0.95 9.53
N ARG A 147 -1.94 -0.76 10.84
CA ARG A 147 -0.66 -0.87 11.52
C ARG A 147 -0.65 -2.04 12.48
N LEU A 148 0.40 -2.84 12.41
CA LEU A 148 0.66 -3.93 13.33
C LEU A 148 1.85 -3.57 14.22
N PRO A 149 1.77 -3.83 15.54
CA PRO A 149 2.95 -3.75 16.39
C PRO A 149 3.97 -4.79 15.92
N CYS A 150 5.22 -4.38 15.83
CA CYS A 150 6.31 -5.24 15.43
C CYS A 150 7.56 -4.97 16.26
N TRP A 151 8.44 -5.97 16.32
CA TRP A 151 9.71 -5.88 17.02
C TRP A 151 10.85 -6.17 16.06
N LEU A 152 11.85 -5.28 16.07
CA LEU A 152 13.12 -5.47 15.39
C LEU A 152 14.17 -5.87 16.40
N PHE A 153 14.92 -6.91 16.06
CA PHE A 153 16.07 -7.36 16.83
C PHE A 153 17.34 -6.84 16.19
N THR A 154 18.14 -6.10 16.94
CA THR A 154 19.50 -5.74 16.54
C THR A 154 20.50 -6.31 17.55
N SER A 155 21.69 -6.64 17.05
CA SER A 155 22.80 -7.12 17.89
C SER A 155 23.30 -6.06 18.87
N SER A 156 23.15 -4.78 18.54
CA SER A 156 23.70 -3.64 19.28
C SER A 156 22.74 -3.06 20.32
N THR A 157 21.43 -3.00 20.02
CA THR A 157 20.43 -2.35 20.90
C THR A 157 19.37 -3.30 21.44
N GLY A 158 19.39 -4.58 21.07
CA GLY A 158 18.41 -5.57 21.49
C GLY A 158 17.07 -5.42 20.76
N ILE A 159 15.96 -5.59 21.48
CA ILE A 159 14.60 -5.60 20.92
C ILE A 159 14.03 -4.18 20.92
N THR A 160 13.65 -3.66 19.75
CA THR A 160 12.90 -2.40 19.65
C THR A 160 11.51 -2.62 19.10
N MET A 161 10.51 -2.11 19.83
CA MET A 161 9.12 -2.10 19.38
C MET A 161 8.86 -0.90 18.46
N THR A 162 8.16 -1.14 17.36
CA THR A 162 7.69 -0.12 16.41
C THR A 162 6.38 -0.59 15.77
N GLU A 163 5.87 0.15 14.79
CA GLU A 163 4.72 -0.24 13.97
C GLU A 163 5.14 -0.53 12.53
N ALA A 164 4.53 -1.55 11.94
CA ALA A 164 4.58 -1.85 10.51
C ALA A 164 3.21 -1.60 9.89
N MET A 165 3.15 -0.79 8.85
CA MET A 165 1.96 -0.59 8.04
C MET A 165 1.85 -1.72 7.03
N ILE A 166 0.71 -2.42 6.99
CA ILE A 166 0.43 -3.37 5.92
C ILE A 166 0.12 -2.56 4.67
N ASP A 167 0.89 -2.77 3.61
CA ASP A 167 0.75 -2.07 2.35
C ASP A 167 0.72 -3.06 1.20
N THR A 168 -0.50 -3.43 0.78
CA THR A 168 -0.73 -4.33 -0.36
C THR A 168 -0.39 -3.69 -1.71
N GLY A 169 -0.25 -2.37 -1.79
CA GLY A 169 0.26 -1.67 -2.98
C GLY A 169 1.78 -1.69 -3.07
N CYS A 170 2.48 -1.99 -1.97
CA CYS A 170 3.93 -2.03 -1.92
C CYS A 170 4.47 -3.42 -2.28
N SER A 171 5.25 -3.51 -3.36
CA SER A 171 5.83 -4.77 -3.85
C SER A 171 7.01 -5.28 -3.01
N ILE A 172 7.53 -4.47 -2.10
CA ILE A 172 8.73 -4.71 -1.29
C ILE A 172 8.55 -4.19 0.13
N THR A 173 9.28 -4.71 1.10
CA THR A 173 9.27 -4.16 2.47
C THR A 173 10.25 -3.00 2.60
N LEU A 174 9.78 -1.88 3.12
CA LEU A 174 10.56 -0.65 3.28
C LEU A 174 10.82 -0.33 4.75
N LEU A 175 12.03 0.09 5.04
CA LEU A 175 12.49 0.47 6.38
C LEU A 175 12.83 1.96 6.40
N PRO A 176 12.32 2.74 7.36
CA PRO A 176 12.60 4.17 7.40
C PRO A 176 14.03 4.42 7.91
N LEU A 177 14.79 5.29 7.23
CA LEU A 177 16.18 5.62 7.57
C LEU A 177 16.31 6.11 9.01
N GLY A 178 15.35 6.91 9.49
CA GLY A 178 15.34 7.37 10.87
C GLY A 178 15.28 6.24 11.90
N LEU A 179 14.64 5.11 11.58
CA LEU A 179 14.64 3.91 12.43
C LEU A 179 15.98 3.19 12.36
N VAL A 180 16.55 3.04 11.16
CA VAL A 180 17.89 2.46 10.95
C VAL A 180 18.94 3.20 11.76
N THR A 181 18.98 4.53 11.65
CA THR A 181 19.90 5.39 12.39
C THR A 181 19.67 5.28 13.90
N ARG A 182 18.41 5.30 14.36
CA ARG A 182 18.07 5.19 15.79
C ARG A 182 18.47 3.85 16.39
N LEU A 183 18.38 2.78 15.61
CA LEU A 183 18.75 1.43 16.02
C LEU A 183 20.26 1.15 15.90
N GLY A 184 21.03 2.08 15.35
CA GLY A 184 22.46 1.88 15.12
C GLY A 184 22.72 0.67 14.21
N MET A 185 21.91 0.51 13.17
CA MET A 185 22.11 -0.56 12.19
C MET A 185 23.20 -0.12 11.20
N GLU A 186 24.42 -0.62 11.39
CA GLU A 186 25.63 -0.14 10.69
C GLU A 186 25.91 -0.87 9.35
N HIS A 187 25.11 -1.89 9.00
CA HIS A 187 25.35 -2.75 7.84
C HIS A 187 24.39 -2.46 6.68
N LEU A 188 24.37 -1.22 6.21
CA LEU A 188 23.74 -0.86 4.94
C LEU A 188 24.62 -1.36 3.80
N VAL A 189 24.08 -2.27 2.99
CA VAL A 189 24.70 -2.68 1.73
C VAL A 189 24.24 -1.70 0.64
N GLU A 190 25.15 -1.25 -0.22
CA GLU A 190 24.78 -0.42 -1.36
C GLU A 190 23.73 -1.15 -2.22
N PRO A 191 22.66 -0.46 -2.66
CA PRO A 191 21.64 -1.06 -3.49
C PRO A 191 22.19 -1.24 -4.91
N ASP A 192 21.92 -2.38 -5.54
CA ASP A 192 22.13 -2.56 -6.97
C ASP A 192 21.10 -1.69 -7.71
N ASP A 193 21.46 -0.45 -8.08
CA ASP A 193 20.63 0.54 -8.81
C ASP A 193 19.12 0.47 -8.49
N THR A 194 18.77 0.44 -7.20
CA THR A 194 17.38 0.19 -6.79
C THR A 194 16.68 1.51 -6.51
N THR A 195 15.84 1.94 -7.45
CA THR A 195 14.94 3.09 -7.23
C THR A 195 13.56 2.56 -6.85
N ALA A 196 12.97 3.03 -5.75
CA ALA A 196 11.57 2.75 -5.48
C ALA A 196 10.72 3.77 -6.20
N VAL A 197 9.86 3.29 -7.12
CA VAL A 197 8.86 4.14 -7.76
C VAL A 197 7.63 4.14 -6.87
N THR A 198 7.32 5.31 -6.33
CA THR A 198 6.09 5.56 -5.56
C THR A 198 5.10 6.33 -6.40
N ILE A 199 3.85 6.42 -5.93
CA ILE A 199 2.87 7.31 -6.55
C ILE A 199 3.30 8.77 -6.52
N THR A 200 4.21 9.15 -5.61
CA THR A 200 4.78 10.49 -5.44
C THR A 200 6.05 10.75 -6.24
N GLY A 201 6.53 9.79 -7.02
CA GLY A 201 7.79 9.87 -7.74
C GLY A 201 8.81 8.82 -7.31
N ALA A 202 10.04 8.98 -7.77
CA ALA A 202 11.14 8.06 -7.50
C ALA A 202 11.81 8.41 -6.17
N ALA A 203 11.70 7.53 -5.16
CA ALA A 203 12.49 7.66 -3.95
C ALA A 203 13.85 6.98 -4.16
N THR A 204 14.92 7.66 -3.74
CA THR A 204 16.27 7.10 -3.75
C THR A 204 16.42 6.13 -2.59
N CYS A 205 16.88 4.90 -2.89
CA CYS A 205 17.18 3.91 -1.87
C CYS A 205 18.52 4.29 -1.21
N GLU A 206 18.51 4.43 0.11
CA GLU A 206 19.69 4.75 0.93
C GLU A 206 20.57 3.51 1.15
N GLY A 207 20.01 2.32 0.98
CA GLY A 207 20.71 1.04 1.12
C GLY A 207 19.77 -0.12 1.40
N VAL A 208 20.36 -1.31 1.52
CA VAL A 208 19.65 -2.56 1.81
C VAL A 208 20.17 -3.13 3.13
N ILE A 209 19.27 -3.54 4.01
CA ILE A 209 19.60 -4.37 5.16
C ILE A 209 19.13 -5.78 4.87
N ARG A 210 20.06 -6.73 4.92
CA ARG A 210 19.78 -8.14 4.61
C ARG A 210 19.36 -8.92 5.84
N ASP A 211 18.55 -9.95 5.62
CA ASP A 211 18.14 -10.92 6.64
C ASP A 211 17.57 -10.28 7.92
N VAL A 212 16.82 -9.18 7.77
CA VAL A 212 16.18 -8.49 8.89
C VAL A 212 15.14 -9.41 9.52
N GLN A 213 15.28 -9.67 10.81
CA GLN A 213 14.28 -10.40 11.59
C GLN A 213 13.23 -9.45 12.14
N LEU A 214 12.06 -9.45 11.50
CA LEU A 214 10.90 -8.68 11.92
C LEU A 214 9.90 -9.60 12.61
N HIS A 215 9.70 -9.36 13.90
CA HIS A 215 8.72 -10.10 14.68
C HIS A 215 7.40 -9.34 14.61
N ILE A 216 6.37 -9.98 14.08
CA ILE A 216 5.01 -9.45 14.04
C ILE A 216 4.11 -10.47 14.68
N MET A 217 3.45 -10.08 15.76
CA MET A 217 2.66 -10.98 16.59
C MET A 217 3.51 -12.17 17.09
N ASP A 218 3.12 -13.41 16.80
CA ASP A 218 3.85 -14.64 17.16
C ASP A 218 4.73 -15.18 16.01
N GLN A 219 4.86 -14.43 14.91
CA GLN A 219 5.60 -14.83 13.72
C GLN A 219 6.91 -14.06 13.58
N ILE A 220 7.90 -14.72 12.97
CA ILE A 220 9.19 -14.13 12.60
C ILE A 220 9.29 -14.13 11.08
N ILE A 221 9.34 -12.93 10.51
CA ILE A 221 9.61 -12.72 9.10
C ILE A 221 11.10 -12.43 8.97
N VAL A 222 11.78 -13.17 8.10
CA VAL A 222 13.17 -12.88 7.72
C VAL A 222 13.17 -12.40 6.28
N GLU A 223 13.62 -11.17 6.04
CA GLU A 223 13.70 -10.61 4.69
C GLU A 223 14.71 -9.49 4.54
N ASP A 224 15.09 -9.25 3.29
CA ASP A 224 15.86 -8.07 2.90
C ASP A 224 14.92 -6.87 2.84
N MET A 225 15.32 -5.75 3.45
CA MET A 225 14.53 -4.52 3.49
C MET A 225 15.31 -3.37 2.86
N LEU A 226 14.64 -2.64 1.97
CA LEU A 226 15.21 -1.42 1.41
C LEU A 226 15.01 -0.25 2.36
N VAL A 227 15.99 0.62 2.45
CA VAL A 227 16.01 1.75 3.39
C VAL A 227 15.76 3.06 2.64
N PHE A 228 14.84 3.86 3.18
CA PHE A 228 14.40 5.11 2.56
C PHE A 228 14.20 6.21 3.59
N ASP A 229 14.50 7.46 3.24
CA ASP A 229 14.41 8.62 4.15
C ASP A 229 12.99 9.19 4.29
N LYS A 230 12.09 8.95 3.32
CA LYS A 230 10.75 9.58 3.25
C LYS A 230 9.67 8.93 4.12
N PHE A 231 9.91 7.74 4.65
CA PHE A 231 8.90 7.02 5.44
C PHE A 231 9.13 7.18 6.95
N ASN A 232 8.05 7.11 7.72
CA ASN A 232 8.08 7.25 9.18
C ASN A 232 7.74 5.95 9.93
N CYS A 233 7.33 4.92 9.20
CA CYS A 233 7.06 3.58 9.73
C CYS A 233 7.58 2.53 8.75
N ILE A 234 7.67 1.29 9.20
CA ILE A 234 7.97 0.16 8.31
C ILE A 234 6.78 0.00 7.36
N LEU A 235 7.02 -0.11 6.06
CA LEU A 235 6.00 -0.49 5.09
C LEU A 235 6.19 -1.96 4.79
N LEU A 236 5.28 -2.80 5.29
CA LEU A 236 5.31 -4.23 5.04
C LEU A 236 4.65 -4.50 3.69
N GLY A 237 5.46 -4.73 2.67
CA GLY A 237 4.98 -5.03 1.32
C GLY A 237 4.62 -6.49 1.13
N LEU A 238 4.28 -6.85 -0.11
CA LEU A 238 3.80 -8.19 -0.49
C LEU A 238 4.66 -9.35 0.05
N PRO A 239 6.01 -9.32 0.00
CA PRO A 239 6.81 -10.43 0.51
C PRO A 239 6.56 -10.71 2.00
N GLY A 240 6.52 -9.67 2.83
CA GLY A 240 6.23 -9.78 4.25
C GLY A 240 4.77 -10.17 4.53
N ILE A 241 3.82 -9.56 3.80
CA ILE A 241 2.37 -9.86 3.88
C ILE A 241 2.11 -11.36 3.58
N ILE A 242 2.72 -11.90 2.53
CA ILE A 242 2.60 -13.32 2.14
C ILE A 242 3.19 -14.22 3.22
N LYS A 243 4.37 -13.88 3.77
CA LYS A 243 5.02 -14.66 4.85
C LYS A 243 4.17 -14.70 6.11
N LEU A 244 3.45 -13.62 6.43
CA LEU A 244 2.45 -13.60 7.51
C LEU A 244 1.18 -14.39 7.20
N GLY A 245 0.99 -14.80 5.94
CA GLY A 245 -0.23 -15.45 5.46
C GLY A 245 -1.44 -14.52 5.41
N VAL A 246 -1.23 -13.21 5.38
CA VAL A 246 -2.33 -12.23 5.33
C VAL A 246 -3.14 -12.45 4.05
N SER A 247 -4.46 -12.47 4.16
CA SER A 247 -5.38 -12.51 3.02
C SER A 247 -6.38 -11.36 3.07
N VAL A 248 -6.62 -10.77 1.90
CA VAL A 248 -7.64 -9.74 1.68
C VAL A 248 -8.96 -10.42 1.34
N LYS A 249 -10.06 -10.05 2.00
CA LYS A 249 -11.41 -10.52 1.67
C LYS A 249 -12.40 -9.36 1.66
N PHE A 250 -13.27 -9.31 0.66
CA PHE A 250 -14.42 -8.41 0.62
C PHE A 250 -15.66 -9.15 1.17
N THR A 251 -16.60 -8.43 1.76
CA THR A 251 -17.81 -9.02 2.39
C THR A 251 -19.10 -8.42 1.88
#